data_AF-A0AAD5BY52-F1
#
_entry.id   AF-A0AAD5BY52-F1
#
_cell.length_a   1.000
_cell.length_b   1.000
_cell.length_c   1.000
_cell.angle_alpha   90.00
_cell.angle_beta   90.00
_cell.angle_gamma   90.00
#
_symmetry.space_group_name_H-M   'P 1'
#
loop_
_entity.id
_entity.type
_entity.pdbx_description
1 polymer ?
#
loop_
_entity_poly.entity_id
_entity_poly.type
_entity_poly.pdbx_seq_one_letter_code
_entity_poly.pdbx_strand_id
1 'polypeptide(L)'
;LEAAELEIEAYPLLDELTSKISTSNLERARRLKSRLVALTRRVQKVRDEIEHLMDDDGDMAEMYLTEKKRRMESSFYGGDQSLAGQRTAEGIQSISAPISPVSSPPNAQRLDRNLSLAKSRHESTRSSESAAEKIDELEMLLEAYFIVADSTLNKLTSLKEYIDDTEDFINIQLDNVRNQLIQFELVLTTATFVVAIFGGVAGVFGMNFKISLFDDPSAFEWVQKVDA
;
A
#
# COMPACT_ATOMS: atom_id res chain seq x y z
N LEU A 1 14.21 2.16 -6.39
CA LEU A 1 14.51 3.07 -7.53
C LEU A 1 13.44 4.15 -7.67
N GLU A 2 12.18 3.81 -7.90
CA GLU A 2 11.07 4.78 -8.03
C GLU A 2 10.93 5.72 -6.82
N ALA A 3 11.08 5.20 -5.59
CA ALA A 3 11.03 6.00 -4.36
C ALA A 3 12.15 7.06 -4.28
N ALA A 4 13.37 6.71 -4.66
CA ALA A 4 14.51 7.61 -4.63
C ALA A 4 14.42 8.69 -5.72
N GLU A 5 13.92 8.34 -6.90
CA GLU A 5 13.64 9.31 -7.97
C GLU A 5 12.60 10.33 -7.51
N LEU A 6 11.53 9.86 -6.86
CA LEU A 6 10.47 10.72 -6.34
C LEU A 6 10.98 11.66 -5.23
N GLU A 7 11.89 11.20 -4.38
CA GLU A 7 12.56 12.01 -3.36
C GLU A 7 13.43 13.12 -3.97
N ILE A 8 14.25 12.79 -4.98
CA ILE A 8 15.10 13.75 -5.70
C ILE A 8 14.26 14.81 -6.42
N GLU A 9 13.11 14.43 -6.97
CA GLU A 9 12.18 15.34 -7.63
C GLU A 9 11.43 16.23 -6.63
N ALA A 10 11.05 15.68 -5.48
CA ALA A 10 10.15 16.33 -4.52
C ALA A 10 10.75 17.56 -3.84
N TYR A 11 11.96 17.46 -3.29
CA TYR A 11 12.56 18.55 -2.53
C TYR A 11 12.71 19.87 -3.32
N PRO A 12 13.28 19.89 -4.54
CA PRO A 12 13.40 21.12 -5.31
C PRO A 12 12.03 21.66 -5.76
N LEU A 13 11.06 20.77 -6.04
CA LEU A 13 9.70 21.19 -6.40
C LEU A 13 9.00 21.93 -5.26
N LEU A 14 9.13 21.41 -4.04
CA LEU A 14 8.49 21.98 -2.86
C LEU A 14 9.16 23.30 -2.47
N ASP A 15 10.49 23.39 -2.57
CA ASP A 15 11.22 24.66 -2.37
C ASP A 15 10.87 25.71 -3.44
N GLU A 16 10.71 25.30 -4.70
CA GLU A 16 10.23 26.19 -5.76
C GLU A 16 8.81 26.71 -5.45
N LEU A 17 7.96 25.85 -4.89
CA LEU A 17 6.58 26.19 -4.55
C LEU A 17 6.48 27.12 -3.32
N THR A 18 7.33 26.95 -2.31
CA THR A 18 7.41 27.86 -1.15
C THR A 18 7.95 29.23 -1.55
N SER A 19 8.87 29.29 -2.51
CA SER A 19 9.40 30.54 -3.07
C SER A 19 8.37 31.27 -3.93
N LYS A 20 7.64 30.54 -4.79
CA LYS A 20 6.66 31.11 -5.71
C LYS A 20 5.44 30.21 -5.87
N ILE A 21 4.35 30.63 -5.22
CA ILE A 21 3.03 30.00 -5.40
C ILE A 21 2.51 30.33 -6.80
N SER A 22 2.43 29.30 -7.65
CA SER A 22 1.86 29.41 -8.99
C SER A 22 0.96 28.21 -9.27
N THR A 23 -0.05 28.39 -10.12
CA THR A 23 -0.97 27.30 -10.52
C THR A 23 -0.23 26.12 -11.14
N SER A 24 0.85 26.39 -11.87
CA SER A 24 1.73 25.36 -12.44
C SER A 24 2.46 24.55 -11.36
N ASN A 25 3.03 25.23 -10.35
CA ASN A 25 3.78 24.54 -9.29
C ASN A 25 2.84 23.78 -8.34
N LEU A 26 1.63 24.31 -8.08
CA LEU A 26 0.59 23.59 -7.34
C LEU A 26 0.14 22.32 -8.06
N GLU A 27 -0.05 22.37 -9.38
CA GLU A 27 -0.41 21.19 -10.17
C GLU A 27 0.73 20.16 -10.20
N ARG A 28 2.00 20.60 -10.30
CA ARG A 28 3.18 19.71 -10.18
C ARG A 28 3.23 19.04 -8.80
N ALA A 29 3.05 19.80 -7.72
CA ALA A 29 3.03 19.26 -6.36
C ALA A 29 1.86 18.28 -6.13
N ARG A 30 0.67 18.58 -6.68
CA ARG A 30 -0.47 17.66 -6.63
C ARG A 30 -0.19 16.33 -7.37
N ARG A 31 0.46 16.39 -8.53
CA ARG A 31 0.86 15.18 -9.29
C ARG A 31 1.91 14.38 -8.54
N LEU A 32 2.90 15.06 -7.95
CA LEU A 32 3.91 14.46 -7.09
C LEU A 32 3.26 13.74 -5.89
N LYS A 33 2.36 14.40 -5.16
CA LYS A 33 1.58 13.82 -4.05
C LYS A 33 0.78 12.60 -4.49
N SER A 34 0.14 12.67 -5.65
CA SER A 34 -0.63 11.54 -6.20
C SER A 34 0.27 10.33 -6.51
N ARG A 35 1.44 10.56 -7.12
CA ARG A 35 2.44 9.51 -7.38
C ARG A 35 2.98 8.92 -6.09
N LEU A 36 3.31 9.77 -5.11
CA LEU A 36 3.78 9.35 -3.79
C LEU A 36 2.76 8.42 -3.12
N VAL A 37 1.50 8.85 -3.00
CA VAL A 37 0.43 8.05 -2.36
C VAL A 37 0.23 6.71 -3.07
N ALA A 38 0.28 6.68 -4.41
CA ALA A 38 0.15 5.45 -5.18
C ALA A 38 1.36 4.51 -4.96
N LEU A 39 2.57 5.05 -4.86
CA LEU A 39 3.77 4.27 -4.58
C LEU A 39 3.77 3.74 -3.14
N THR A 40 3.45 4.57 -2.14
CA THR A 40 3.35 4.16 -0.73
C THR A 40 2.40 2.99 -0.57
N ARG A 41 1.21 3.04 -1.20
CA ARG A 41 0.25 1.93 -1.16
C ARG A 41 0.79 0.64 -1.76
N ARG A 42 1.51 0.73 -2.89
CA ARG A 42 2.13 -0.45 -3.53
C ARG A 42 3.23 -1.05 -2.65
N VAL A 43 4.09 -0.21 -2.07
CA VAL A 43 5.17 -0.65 -1.19
C VAL A 43 4.61 -1.27 0.09
N GLN A 44 3.58 -0.65 0.68
CA GLN A 44 2.89 -1.20 1.85
C GLN A 44 2.31 -2.58 1.55
N LYS A 45 1.63 -2.75 0.41
CA LYS A 45 1.14 -4.07 0.01
C LYS A 45 2.28 -5.09 -0.12
N VAL A 46 3.39 -4.73 -0.77
CA VAL A 46 4.54 -5.64 -0.89
C VAL A 46 5.09 -6.03 0.47
N ARG A 47 5.23 -5.07 1.40
CA ARG A 47 5.67 -5.34 2.76
C ARG A 47 4.72 -6.30 3.49
N ASP A 48 3.42 -6.01 3.45
CA ASP A 48 2.40 -6.81 4.15
C ASP A 48 2.34 -8.26 3.61
N GLU A 49 2.53 -8.46 2.30
CA GLU A 49 2.55 -9.80 1.69
C GLU A 49 3.85 -10.55 2.03
N ILE A 50 4.99 -9.86 2.20
CA ILE A 50 6.24 -10.48 2.66
C ILE A 50 6.12 -10.90 4.12
N GLU A 51 5.56 -10.04 4.98
CA GLU A 51 5.29 -10.34 6.38
C GLU A 51 4.38 -11.56 6.51
N HIS A 52 3.28 -11.58 5.77
CA HIS A 52 2.34 -12.71 5.78
C HIS A 52 3.00 -14.03 5.34
N LEU A 53 3.88 -13.97 4.33
CA LEU A 53 4.61 -15.15 3.86
C LEU A 53 5.63 -15.67 4.88
N MET A 54 6.21 -14.78 5.67
CA MET A 54 7.13 -15.14 6.75
C MET A 54 6.43 -15.70 7.98
N ASP A 55 5.14 -15.39 8.19
CA ASP A 55 4.36 -15.90 9.33
C ASP A 55 3.99 -17.40 9.20
N ASP A 56 4.04 -17.99 8.01
CA ASP A 56 3.67 -19.39 7.74
C ASP A 56 4.80 -20.21 7.10
N ASP A 57 5.47 -21.04 7.90
CA ASP A 57 6.49 -22.00 7.47
C ASP A 57 6.00 -22.97 6.37
N GLY A 58 4.69 -23.24 6.33
CA GLY A 58 4.05 -24.06 5.31
C GLY A 58 4.09 -23.38 3.94
N ASP A 59 3.70 -22.10 3.87
CA ASP A 59 3.78 -21.30 2.65
C ASP A 59 5.25 -21.09 2.22
N MET A 60 6.18 -20.98 3.18
CA MET A 60 7.62 -20.97 2.89
C MET A 60 8.11 -22.29 2.28
N ALA A 61 7.66 -23.43 2.81
CA ALA A 61 8.02 -24.75 2.28
C ALA A 61 7.48 -24.99 0.86
N GLU A 62 6.29 -24.45 0.55
CA GLU A 62 5.64 -24.55 -0.77
C GLU A 62 6.47 -23.89 -1.89
N MET A 63 7.30 -22.89 -1.58
CA MET A 63 8.14 -22.17 -2.53
C MET A 63 9.34 -22.97 -3.07
N TYR A 64 9.68 -24.11 -2.47
CA TYR A 64 10.73 -25.02 -2.96
C TYR A 64 10.27 -25.85 -4.19
N LEU A 65 9.88 -25.14 -5.24
CA LEU A 65 9.26 -25.70 -6.45
C LEU A 65 10.18 -26.67 -7.20
N THR A 66 11.50 -26.43 -7.21
CA THR A 66 12.48 -27.32 -7.86
C THR A 66 12.49 -28.70 -7.20
N GLU A 67 12.41 -28.75 -5.86
CA GLU A 67 12.32 -29.99 -5.10
C GLU A 67 10.96 -30.68 -5.32
N LYS A 68 9.87 -29.89 -5.28
CA LYS A 68 8.50 -30.36 -5.51
C LYS A 68 8.36 -30.99 -6.90
N LYS A 69 8.95 -30.38 -7.92
CA LYS A 69 9.02 -30.90 -9.30
C LYS A 69 9.82 -32.20 -9.38
N ARG A 70 11.01 -32.25 -8.77
CA ARG A 70 11.86 -33.46 -8.77
C ARG A 70 11.16 -34.67 -8.13
N ARG A 71 10.43 -34.44 -7.04
CA ARG A 71 9.61 -35.48 -6.37
C ARG A 71 8.45 -35.96 -7.25
N MET A 72 7.84 -35.06 -8.00
CA MET A 72 6.77 -35.39 -8.95
C MET A 72 7.31 -36.17 -10.16
N GLU A 73 8.48 -35.79 -10.68
CA GLU A 73 9.13 -36.49 -11.80
C GLU A 73 9.62 -37.89 -11.40
N SER A 74 10.17 -38.04 -10.19
CA SER A 74 10.62 -39.35 -9.69
C SER A 74 9.47 -40.32 -9.44
N SER A 75 8.31 -39.83 -9.02
CA SER A 75 7.09 -40.63 -8.85
C SER A 75 6.43 -41.00 -10.18
N PHE A 76 6.63 -40.21 -11.24
CA PHE A 76 6.11 -40.50 -12.58
C PHE A 76 6.90 -41.59 -13.33
N TYR A 77 8.23 -41.67 -13.15
CA TYR A 77 9.07 -42.70 -13.79
C TYR A 77 9.37 -43.93 -12.92
N GLY A 78 9.07 -43.89 -11.62
CA GLY A 78 9.35 -44.97 -10.67
C GLY A 78 8.25 -46.03 -10.50
N GLY A 79 7.13 -45.92 -11.21
CA GLY A 79 5.90 -46.69 -10.95
C GLY A 79 5.81 -48.09 -11.55
N ASP A 80 6.75 -48.57 -12.38
CA ASP A 80 6.52 -49.78 -13.19
C ASP A 80 7.65 -50.83 -13.15
N GLN A 81 8.23 -51.07 -11.96
CA GLN A 81 9.15 -52.21 -11.75
C GLN A 81 8.83 -52.97 -10.46
N SER A 82 7.72 -53.72 -10.44
CA SER A 82 7.52 -54.83 -9.50
C SER A 82 6.32 -55.71 -9.90
N LEU A 83 6.41 -56.43 -11.02
CA LEU A 83 5.58 -57.63 -11.27
C LEU A 83 6.05 -58.41 -12.50
N ALA A 84 7.23 -59.03 -12.44
CA ALA A 84 7.59 -60.06 -13.42
C ALA A 84 8.64 -61.03 -12.88
N GLY A 85 8.27 -62.32 -12.78
CA GLY A 85 9.22 -63.40 -12.99
C GLY A 85 9.35 -64.45 -11.89
N GLN A 86 8.37 -65.35 -11.75
CA GLN A 86 8.70 -66.75 -11.49
C GLN A 86 7.59 -67.72 -11.98
N ARG A 87 7.89 -68.37 -13.10
CA ARG A 87 7.30 -69.59 -13.68
C ARG A 87 8.52 -70.42 -14.11
N THR A 88 8.67 -71.75 -14.00
CA THR A 88 7.76 -72.91 -13.85
C THR A 88 8.63 -74.18 -13.71
N ALA A 89 8.10 -75.26 -13.09
CA ALA A 89 8.25 -76.72 -13.38
C ALA A 89 8.01 -77.49 -12.05
N GLU A 90 7.17 -78.52 -11.86
CA GLU A 90 6.65 -79.61 -12.72
C GLU A 90 5.25 -80.09 -12.24
N GLY A 91 4.61 -80.99 -13.02
CA GLY A 91 3.28 -81.62 -12.83
C GLY A 91 3.10 -82.40 -11.52
N ILE A 92 1.88 -82.75 -11.04
CA ILE A 92 0.89 -83.67 -11.64
C ILE A 92 -0.50 -83.47 -10.94
N GLN A 93 -1.57 -83.76 -11.68
CA GLN A 93 -3.02 -83.75 -11.35
C GLN A 93 -3.46 -84.58 -10.12
N SER A 94 -4.56 -84.16 -9.45
CA SER A 94 -5.78 -84.99 -9.26
C SER A 94 -6.92 -84.30 -8.47
N ILE A 95 -8.05 -84.11 -9.17
CA ILE A 95 -9.46 -84.45 -8.85
C ILE A 95 -9.90 -84.58 -7.38
N SER A 96 -10.83 -83.71 -6.96
CA SER A 96 -12.16 -83.98 -6.34
C SER A 96 -12.60 -82.93 -5.31
N ALA A 97 -13.89 -82.56 -5.36
CA ALA A 97 -14.66 -82.00 -4.24
C ALA A 97 -15.40 -83.18 -3.56
N PRO A 98 -15.87 -83.13 -2.29
CA PRO A 98 -16.92 -82.18 -1.86
C PRO A 98 -16.98 -81.81 -0.33
N ILE A 99 -18.01 -81.00 0.01
CA ILE A 99 -18.80 -80.88 1.27
C ILE A 99 -18.18 -80.43 2.63
N SER A 100 -18.90 -79.49 3.27
CA SER A 100 -18.83 -78.97 4.66
C SER A 100 -19.43 -79.98 5.68
N PRO A 101 -19.55 -79.76 7.03
CA PRO A 101 -19.09 -78.68 7.94
C PRO A 101 -18.57 -79.11 9.36
N VAL A 102 -18.09 -78.12 10.13
CA VAL A 102 -18.25 -77.91 11.61
C VAL A 102 -17.28 -78.49 12.69
N SER A 103 -16.97 -77.59 13.65
CA SER A 103 -16.54 -77.69 15.06
C SER A 103 -15.08 -78.04 15.48
N SER A 104 -14.49 -77.07 16.20
CA SER A 104 -13.29 -76.99 17.04
C SER A 104 -13.33 -77.91 18.30
N PRO A 105 -12.40 -77.89 19.32
CA PRO A 105 -11.21 -77.06 19.61
C PRO A 105 -9.99 -77.88 20.23
N PRO A 106 -9.14 -77.41 21.18
CA PRO A 106 -7.69 -77.16 20.98
C PRO A 106 -6.72 -77.94 21.93
N ASN A 107 -5.40 -77.97 21.65
CA ASN A 107 -4.30 -77.67 22.60
C ASN A 107 -2.87 -78.08 22.16
N ALA A 108 -1.92 -77.25 22.62
CA ALA A 108 -0.54 -77.53 23.02
C ALA A 108 0.61 -77.69 21.99
N GLN A 109 1.41 -76.61 21.96
CA GLN A 109 2.86 -76.56 22.20
C GLN A 109 3.91 -76.90 21.11
N ARG A 110 4.73 -75.85 20.86
CA ARG A 110 6.22 -75.75 20.80
C ARG A 110 6.88 -75.45 19.44
N LEU A 111 7.55 -74.28 19.45
CA LEU A 111 8.89 -73.93 18.93
C LEU A 111 9.07 -74.02 17.40
N ASP A 112 9.70 -73.10 16.67
CA ASP A 112 10.94 -72.38 16.95
C ASP A 112 11.08 -71.12 16.06
N ARG A 113 12.08 -70.32 16.43
CA ARG A 113 12.56 -69.03 15.90
C ARG A 113 12.55 -68.89 14.37
N ASN A 114 12.35 -67.66 13.88
CA ASN A 114 13.39 -66.86 13.21
C ASN A 114 12.90 -65.42 12.94
N LEU A 115 13.58 -64.46 13.57
CA LEU A 115 13.40 -63.03 13.42
C LEU A 115 13.94 -62.55 12.07
N SER A 116 13.09 -61.92 11.27
CA SER A 116 13.53 -60.94 10.26
C SER A 116 12.39 -59.99 9.93
N LEU A 117 12.19 -58.99 10.79
CA LEU A 117 11.58 -57.74 10.35
C LEU A 117 12.49 -56.59 10.80
N ALA A 118 13.67 -56.60 10.20
CA ALA A 118 14.56 -55.46 10.20
C ALA A 118 14.03 -54.42 9.20
N LYS A 119 13.67 -53.26 9.76
CA LYS A 119 14.04 -51.94 9.23
C LYS A 119 13.51 -51.55 7.84
N SER A 120 12.42 -50.79 7.85
CA SER A 120 12.25 -49.60 6.99
C SER A 120 11.87 -48.38 7.84
N ARG A 121 12.65 -48.14 8.90
CA ARG A 121 12.57 -46.92 9.71
C ARG A 121 13.88 -46.17 9.59
N HIS A 122 14.12 -45.53 8.45
CA HIS A 122 15.24 -44.59 8.29
C HIS A 122 15.12 -43.70 7.03
N GLU A 123 14.04 -42.96 6.84
CA GLU A 123 14.03 -41.88 5.82
C GLU A 123 13.02 -40.76 6.14
N SER A 124 12.92 -40.35 7.42
CA SER A 124 12.01 -39.27 7.81
C SER A 124 12.67 -38.19 8.66
N THR A 125 13.79 -38.49 9.33
CA THR A 125 14.51 -37.52 10.16
C THR A 125 15.44 -36.62 9.35
N ARG A 126 16.20 -37.19 8.39
CA ARG A 126 17.10 -36.41 7.52
C ARG A 126 16.36 -35.45 6.58
N SER A 127 15.15 -35.83 6.15
CA SER A 127 14.32 -35.01 5.27
C SER A 127 13.77 -33.77 5.98
N SER A 128 13.53 -33.85 7.30
CA SER A 128 13.02 -32.76 8.12
C SER A 128 14.11 -31.73 8.46
N GLU A 129 15.32 -32.17 8.81
CA GLU A 129 16.46 -31.27 9.02
C GLU A 129 16.80 -30.49 7.75
N SER A 130 16.85 -31.16 6.60
CA SER A 130 17.11 -30.50 5.31
C SER A 130 15.99 -29.57 4.83
N ALA A 131 14.78 -29.69 5.40
CA ALA A 131 13.66 -28.81 5.07
C ALA A 131 13.66 -27.58 5.98
N ALA A 132 14.01 -27.75 7.26
CA ALA A 132 14.22 -26.64 8.19
C ALA A 132 15.37 -25.73 7.74
N GLU A 133 16.54 -26.30 7.40
CA GLU A 133 17.68 -25.51 6.89
C GLU A 133 17.33 -24.70 5.63
N LYS A 134 16.45 -25.25 4.79
CA LYS A 134 15.95 -24.55 3.60
C LYS A 134 15.01 -23.40 3.99
N ILE A 135 14.04 -23.66 4.85
CA ILE A 135 13.12 -22.61 5.33
C ILE A 135 13.92 -21.47 5.96
N ASP A 136 14.92 -21.77 6.80
CA ASP A 136 15.79 -20.77 7.43
C ASP A 136 16.54 -19.89 6.39
N GLU A 137 17.11 -20.51 5.33
CA GLU A 137 17.77 -19.76 4.25
C GLU A 137 16.81 -18.81 3.51
N LEU A 138 15.55 -19.24 3.31
CA LEU A 138 14.52 -18.45 2.66
C LEU A 138 14.02 -17.32 3.55
N GLU A 139 13.81 -17.59 4.85
CA GLU A 139 13.44 -16.60 5.86
C GLU A 139 14.49 -15.49 5.92
N MET A 140 15.78 -15.82 5.97
CA MET A 140 16.86 -14.83 5.93
C MET A 140 16.80 -13.92 4.70
N LEU A 141 16.42 -14.47 3.54
CA LEU A 141 16.27 -13.69 2.31
C LEU A 141 15.04 -12.78 2.38
N LEU A 142 13.89 -13.32 2.81
CA LEU A 142 12.65 -12.55 2.93
C LEU A 142 12.79 -11.42 3.95
N GLU A 143 13.44 -11.66 5.10
CA GLU A 143 13.76 -10.65 6.10
C GLU A 143 14.57 -9.48 5.50
N ALA A 144 15.59 -9.80 4.69
CA ALA A 144 16.37 -8.75 4.02
C ALA A 144 15.51 -7.90 3.08
N TYR A 145 14.56 -8.49 2.36
CA TYR A 145 13.61 -7.74 1.53
C TYR A 145 12.56 -6.99 2.35
N PHE A 146 12.09 -7.56 3.46
CA PHE A 146 11.17 -6.91 4.39
C PHE A 146 11.77 -5.63 4.96
N ILE A 147 13.02 -5.69 5.44
CA ILE A 147 13.76 -4.52 5.93
C ILE A 147 13.87 -3.44 4.84
N VAL A 148 14.12 -3.82 3.59
CA VAL A 148 14.19 -2.86 2.47
C VAL A 148 12.83 -2.23 2.17
N ALA A 149 11.75 -3.03 2.18
CA ALA A 149 10.39 -2.55 1.96
C ALA A 149 9.96 -1.58 3.07
N ASP A 150 10.22 -1.93 4.33
CA ASP A 150 9.91 -1.09 5.48
C ASP A 150 10.73 0.20 5.50
N SER A 151 12.05 0.11 5.24
CA SER A 151 12.90 1.30 5.09
C SER A 151 12.39 2.23 3.97
N THR A 152 11.94 1.66 2.86
CA THR A 152 11.36 2.43 1.75
C THR A 152 10.05 3.09 2.17
N LEU A 153 9.18 2.36 2.87
CA LEU A 153 7.91 2.88 3.38
C LEU A 153 8.13 4.04 4.36
N ASN A 154 9.11 3.93 5.25
CA ASN A 154 9.49 4.98 6.19
C ASN A 154 9.95 6.25 5.45
N LYS A 155 10.80 6.12 4.43
CA LYS A 155 11.22 7.28 3.60
C LYS A 155 10.04 7.94 2.87
N LEU A 156 9.15 7.15 2.28
CA LEU A 156 7.95 7.67 1.60
C LEU A 156 7.00 8.35 2.59
N THR A 157 6.93 7.86 3.82
CA THR A 157 6.11 8.47 4.88
C THR A 157 6.69 9.80 5.32
N SER A 158 8.00 9.90 5.56
CA SER A 158 8.66 11.18 5.85
C SER A 158 8.50 12.18 4.71
N LEU A 159 8.59 11.73 3.46
CA LEU A 159 8.38 12.61 2.31
C LEU A 159 6.93 13.11 2.22
N LYS A 160 5.96 12.26 2.58
CA LYS A 160 4.56 12.62 2.64
C LYS A 160 4.32 13.70 3.70
N GLU A 161 4.86 13.53 4.90
CA GLU A 161 4.79 14.53 5.97
C GLU A 161 5.37 15.87 5.50
N TYR A 162 6.52 15.87 4.84
CA TYR A 162 7.12 17.09 4.29
C TYR A 162 6.24 17.79 3.22
N ILE A 163 5.56 17.01 2.37
CA ILE A 163 4.58 17.56 1.40
C ILE A 163 3.38 18.15 2.13
N ASP A 164 2.86 17.45 3.14
CA ASP A 164 1.69 17.89 3.91
C ASP A 164 2.03 19.18 4.70
N ASP A 165 3.21 19.28 5.32
CA ASP A 165 3.72 20.50 5.97
C ASP A 165 3.83 21.68 4.99
N THR A 166 4.29 21.41 3.77
CA THR A 166 4.38 22.42 2.70
C THR A 166 3.00 22.88 2.24
N GLU A 167 2.02 21.97 2.16
CA GLU A 167 0.63 22.29 1.83
C GLU A 167 0.00 23.21 2.88
N ASP A 168 0.22 22.91 4.16
CA ASP A 168 -0.25 23.76 5.27
C ASP A 168 0.39 25.15 5.24
N PHE A 169 1.69 25.23 4.99
CA PHE A 169 2.39 26.52 4.81
C PHE A 169 1.79 27.35 3.66
N ILE A 170 1.52 26.71 2.52
CA ILE A 170 0.93 27.39 1.36
C ILE A 170 -0.49 27.85 1.67
N ASN A 171 -1.29 27.04 2.37
CA ASN A 171 -2.64 27.42 2.77
C ASN A 171 -2.62 28.69 3.64
N ILE A 172 -1.71 28.75 4.62
CA ILE A 172 -1.53 29.95 5.46
C ILE A 172 -1.16 31.17 4.61
N GLN A 173 -0.25 31.02 3.64
CA GLN A 173 0.13 32.12 2.76
C GLN A 173 -1.02 32.59 1.86
N LEU A 174 -1.79 31.66 1.29
CA LEU A 174 -2.95 31.97 0.44
C LEU A 174 -4.04 32.69 1.24
N ASP A 175 -4.28 32.27 2.48
CA ASP A 175 -5.23 32.94 3.36
C ASP A 175 -4.78 34.34 3.74
N ASN A 176 -3.48 34.57 3.95
CA ASN A 176 -2.95 35.91 4.18
C ASN A 176 -3.17 36.83 2.96
N VAL A 177 -2.90 36.35 1.75
CA VAL A 177 -3.15 37.11 0.51
C VAL A 177 -4.64 37.41 0.34
N ARG A 178 -5.52 36.42 0.60
CA ARG A 178 -6.97 36.62 0.57
C ARG A 178 -7.41 37.70 1.57
N ASN A 179 -6.87 37.66 2.78
CA ASN A 179 -7.18 38.63 3.82
C ASN A 179 -6.76 40.05 3.42
N GLN A 180 -5.59 40.21 2.79
CA GLN A 180 -5.15 41.50 2.24
C GLN A 180 -6.08 42.01 1.13
N LEU A 181 -6.55 41.12 0.25
CA LEU A 181 -7.48 41.49 -0.82
C LEU A 181 -8.81 41.99 -0.25
N ILE A 182 -9.37 41.27 0.73
CA ILE A 182 -10.62 41.67 1.42
C ILE A 182 -10.45 43.04 2.08
N GLN A 183 -9.30 43.28 2.73
CA GLN A 183 -9.02 44.57 3.35
C GLN A 183 -8.95 45.70 2.32
N PHE A 184 -8.26 45.48 1.19
CA PHE A 184 -8.18 46.47 0.12
C PHE A 184 -9.55 46.78 -0.49
N GLU A 185 -10.36 45.76 -0.74
CA GLU A 185 -11.72 45.91 -1.25
C GLU A 185 -12.61 46.73 -0.30
N LEU A 186 -12.53 46.47 1.01
CA LEU A 186 -13.27 47.23 2.02
C LEU A 186 -12.88 48.71 2.04
N VAL A 187 -11.57 49.00 1.95
CA VAL A 187 -11.06 50.38 1.90
C VAL A 187 -11.54 51.07 0.63
N LEU A 188 -11.45 50.44 -0.53
CA LEU A 188 -11.90 50.99 -1.81
C LEU A 188 -13.41 51.26 -1.80
N THR A 189 -14.20 50.31 -1.28
CA THR A 189 -15.65 50.45 -1.17
C THR A 189 -16.03 51.62 -0.27
N THR A 190 -15.36 51.76 0.88
CA THR A 190 -15.56 52.88 1.81
C THR A 190 -15.18 54.21 1.16
N ALA A 191 -14.04 54.28 0.46
CA ALA A 191 -13.62 55.48 -0.26
C ALA A 191 -14.63 55.85 -1.37
N THR A 192 -15.10 54.87 -2.14
CA THR A 192 -16.10 55.09 -3.20
C THR A 192 -17.43 55.56 -2.62
N PHE A 193 -17.84 55.01 -1.48
CA PHE A 193 -19.05 55.45 -0.76
C PHE A 193 -18.94 56.92 -0.34
N VAL A 194 -17.81 57.32 0.23
CA VAL A 194 -17.54 58.73 0.60
C VAL A 194 -17.57 59.62 -0.64
N VAL A 195 -16.87 59.25 -1.71
CA VAL A 195 -16.86 60.01 -2.98
C VAL A 195 -18.27 60.13 -3.58
N ALA A 196 -19.11 59.10 -3.47
CA ALA A 196 -20.48 59.14 -3.95
C ALA A 196 -21.35 60.13 -3.17
N ILE A 197 -21.15 60.29 -1.86
CA ILE A 197 -21.84 61.31 -1.05
C ILE A 197 -21.45 62.71 -1.52
N PHE A 198 -20.15 63.01 -1.58
CA PHE A 198 -19.65 64.30 -2.06
C PHE A 198 -20.09 64.60 -3.50
N GLY A 199 -20.02 63.59 -4.37
CA GLY A 199 -20.48 63.70 -5.75
C GLY A 199 -21.98 63.95 -5.86
N GLY A 200 -22.79 63.36 -4.97
CA GLY A 200 -24.22 63.60 -4.87
C GLY A 200 -24.53 65.05 -4.50
N VAL A 201 -23.84 65.58 -3.48
CA VAL A 201 -23.96 66.99 -3.08
C VAL A 201 -23.53 67.91 -4.23
N ALA A 202 -22.32 67.71 -4.77
CA ALA A 202 -21.81 68.50 -5.89
C ALA A 202 -22.76 68.43 -7.12
N GLY A 203 -23.38 67.28 -7.36
CA GLY A 203 -24.39 67.08 -8.39
C GLY A 203 -25.62 67.95 -8.19
N VAL A 204 -26.22 67.94 -6.99
CA VAL A 204 -27.38 68.80 -6.66
C VAL A 204 -27.05 70.29 -6.85
N PHE A 205 -25.86 70.71 -6.41
CA PHE A 205 -25.41 72.10 -6.56
C PHE A 205 -25.03 72.49 -7.99
N GLY A 206 -24.60 71.53 -8.81
CA GLY A 206 -24.24 71.74 -10.22
C GLY A 206 -25.44 71.72 -11.19
N MET A 207 -26.67 71.53 -10.71
CA MET A 207 -27.86 71.45 -11.56
C MET A 207 -28.33 72.83 -12.04
N ASN A 208 -28.65 72.94 -13.34
CA ASN A 208 -29.17 74.17 -13.98
C ASN A 208 -30.68 74.42 -13.71
N PHE A 209 -31.20 73.98 -12.58
CA PHE A 209 -32.60 74.15 -12.19
C PHE A 209 -32.70 75.02 -10.95
N LYS A 210 -33.62 76.01 -10.95
CA LYS A 210 -33.89 76.84 -9.77
C LYS A 210 -34.60 76.02 -8.70
N ILE A 211 -33.87 75.64 -7.66
CA ILE A 211 -34.43 75.09 -6.42
C ILE A 211 -34.53 76.20 -5.37
N SER A 212 -35.60 76.19 -4.57
CA SER A 212 -35.85 77.13 -3.47
C SER A 212 -34.85 77.02 -2.31
N LEU A 213 -33.95 76.03 -2.33
CA LEU A 213 -32.84 75.88 -1.40
C LEU A 213 -31.75 76.95 -1.61
N PHE A 214 -31.65 77.55 -2.80
CA PHE A 214 -30.69 78.61 -3.12
C PHE A 214 -31.14 80.01 -2.67
N ASP A 215 -32.40 80.17 -2.25
CA ASP A 215 -32.93 81.45 -1.79
C ASP A 215 -32.56 81.74 -0.32
N ASP A 216 -32.10 80.73 0.43
CA ASP A 216 -31.62 80.88 1.81
C ASP A 216 -30.08 81.07 1.84
N PRO A 217 -29.56 82.23 2.32
CA PRO A 217 -28.13 82.50 2.41
C PRO A 217 -27.36 81.49 3.29
N SER A 218 -28.05 80.83 4.22
CA SER A 218 -27.44 79.90 5.19
C SER A 218 -27.34 78.45 4.70
N ALA A 219 -28.02 78.10 3.59
CA ALA A 219 -28.04 76.74 3.05
C ALA A 219 -26.65 76.24 2.62
N PHE A 220 -25.83 77.14 2.06
CA PHE A 220 -24.45 76.80 1.65
C PHE A 220 -23.54 76.53 2.86
N GLU A 221 -23.66 77.31 3.93
CA GLU A 221 -22.88 77.13 5.15
C GLU A 221 -23.25 75.82 5.88
N TRP A 222 -24.52 75.41 5.81
CA TRP A 222 -24.99 74.13 6.34
C TRP A 222 -24.42 72.94 5.57
N VAL A 223 -24.42 73.00 4.25
CA VAL A 223 -23.85 71.92 3.41
C VAL A 223 -22.34 71.80 3.62
N GLN A 224 -21.64 72.93 3.72
CA GLN A 224 -20.20 72.93 4.02
C GLN A 224 -19.88 72.32 5.41
N LYS A 225 -20.79 72.43 6.39
CA LYS A 225 -20.65 71.79 7.71
C LYS A 225 -20.99 70.30 7.70
N VAL A 226 -21.85 69.85 6.79
CA VAL A 226 -22.26 68.43 6.67
C VAL A 226 -21.21 67.61 5.91
N ASP A 227 -20.50 68.24 4.98
CA ASP A 227 -19.46 67.64 4.14
C ASP A 227 -18.02 67.74 4.72
N ALA A 228 -17.82 68.37 5.89
CA ALA A 228 -16.53 68.50 6.57
C ALA A 228 -16.30 67.43 7.65
#